data_AF-A0AAP2FXJ5-F1
#
_entry.id   AF-A0AAP2FXJ5-F1
#
_cell.length_a   1.000
_cell.length_b   1.000
_cell.length_c   1.000
_cell.angle_alpha   90.00
_cell.angle_beta   90.00
_cell.angle_gamma   90.00
#
_symmetry.space_group_name_H-M   'P 1'
#
loop_
_entity.id
_entity.type
_entity.pdbx_description
1 polymer ?
#
loop_
_entity_poly.entity_id
_entity_poly.type
_entity_poly.pdbx_seq_one_letter_code
_entity_poly.pdbx_strand_id
1 'polypeptide(L)'
;MDVGRAERPVHADHPARGAVVGAGPAVDPAPRLRRGGPRGHADAQARRRQPLRDPGLDRAGGPACGVAALGAGGRGRHLGRRQRRLFRRALPRPPQARAQGQSRQDLGRVLGRRRRLRGDHAGLRAAAWTRDLAARAGGDRRGGGGGLGGGRSVREPDEAPQRHQGLRLRPARPRRHPRPHRRRARGDAGLRRAQGAVRTVSVQRIAVLGATGSIGSSALDVIARHPERFRATVLSAHARVEELLALCRRFRPEHAVIVDAAHYPRLRDGLAEAGLATRAHAGTDALCALASEAAVDTVVAAIVGAAGVASTLAAARAGKRLLLANKESVVLAGRLLMDAVAAGGATLIPVDSEHSAIFQCLPHDGDADRGGVRRLLLTASGGPFRGRSRESLAAIGPDEACAHPNWSMGRKISVDSATLMNKGLEVIEAHWLFAMPPERIDVVVHPQSVVHSMVDYVDGSMLAQLGRPDMRTTLAYALAWPERVASGVEPLDLARIGRLDFEPPDHATFPCLRLAYRALDEGGAAAAVLNAANEVAVSAFLQRRLRFLDIPVLIAAVMDALHDAPHQGLDALLASDARARDAAHALIHRFAA
;
A
#
# COMPACT_ATOMS: atom_id res chain seq x y z
N MET A 1 -17.74 33.00 -46.02
CA MET A 1 -17.94 31.74 -46.75
C MET A 1 -18.78 30.82 -45.88
N ASP A 2 -20.09 30.97 -46.01
CA ASP A 2 -21.10 29.93 -46.20
C ASP A 2 -21.08 28.59 -45.43
N VAL A 3 -22.17 28.44 -44.66
CA VAL A 3 -23.08 27.27 -44.47
C VAL A 3 -22.50 25.88 -44.14
N GLY A 4 -23.07 25.25 -43.09
CA GLY A 4 -22.97 23.80 -42.90
C GLY A 4 -23.82 23.23 -41.76
N ARG A 5 -25.00 22.68 -42.11
CA ARG A 5 -25.97 21.90 -41.29
C ARG A 5 -26.83 22.74 -40.32
N ALA A 6 -28.17 22.81 -40.41
CA ALA A 6 -29.26 21.88 -40.75
C ALA A 6 -29.88 21.17 -39.53
N GLU A 7 -31.04 21.67 -39.12
CA GLU A 7 -31.93 21.12 -38.09
C GLU A 7 -33.00 20.19 -38.73
N ARG A 8 -33.53 19.24 -37.95
CA ARG A 8 -34.97 18.88 -37.88
C ARG A 8 -35.22 17.95 -36.66
N PRO A 9 -36.47 17.83 -36.18
CA PRO A 9 -36.71 17.79 -34.73
C PRO A 9 -36.93 16.41 -34.11
N VAL A 10 -36.85 16.38 -32.78
CA VAL A 10 -37.38 15.32 -31.92
C VAL A 10 -38.81 15.70 -31.52
N HIS A 11 -39.78 14.81 -31.74
CA HIS A 11 -41.11 14.93 -31.15
C HIS A 11 -41.08 14.53 -29.67
N ALA A 12 -41.75 15.31 -28.82
CA ALA A 12 -42.12 14.94 -27.47
C ALA A 12 -43.64 14.85 -27.38
N ASP A 13 -44.18 13.93 -26.57
CA ASP A 13 -45.59 13.99 -26.14
C ASP A 13 -45.85 13.29 -24.79
N HIS A 14 -46.75 13.90 -24.01
CA HIS A 14 -47.14 13.57 -22.62
C HIS A 14 -48.32 14.52 -22.23
N PRO A 15 -49.15 14.26 -21.19
CA PRO A 15 -49.42 12.99 -20.48
C PRO A 15 -50.91 12.77 -20.03
N ALA A 16 -51.19 11.55 -19.54
CA ALA A 16 -52.08 11.22 -18.38
C ALA A 16 -53.63 11.43 -18.38
N ARG A 17 -54.27 10.78 -17.38
CA ARG A 17 -55.69 10.80 -16.90
C ARG A 17 -56.70 9.93 -17.70
N GLY A 18 -57.68 9.23 -17.10
CA GLY A 18 -57.84 8.83 -15.68
C GLY A 18 -59.30 8.54 -15.20
N ALA A 19 -59.66 7.25 -14.97
CA ALA A 19 -60.90 6.74 -14.32
C ALA A 19 -62.24 7.04 -15.06
N VAL A 20 -63.44 6.44 -14.84
CA VAL A 20 -64.04 5.37 -13.95
C VAL A 20 -65.19 4.67 -14.79
N VAL A 21 -66.12 3.76 -14.40
CA VAL A 21 -66.62 3.09 -13.15
C VAL A 21 -67.22 1.70 -13.50
N GLY A 22 -67.39 0.79 -12.51
CA GLY A 22 -68.42 -0.29 -12.49
C GLY A 22 -68.03 -1.68 -13.05
N ALA A 23 -68.61 -2.81 -12.61
CA ALA A 23 -69.41 -3.13 -11.41
C ALA A 23 -69.32 -4.67 -11.11
N GLY A 24 -69.50 -5.10 -9.85
CA GLY A 24 -69.40 -6.52 -9.42
C GLY A 24 -70.75 -7.25 -9.29
N PRO A 25 -70.92 -8.29 -8.42
CA PRO A 25 -69.98 -8.92 -7.47
C PRO A 25 -69.23 -10.12 -8.12
N ALA A 26 -68.94 -11.33 -7.58
CA ALA A 26 -69.20 -12.08 -6.35
C ALA A 26 -68.24 -13.32 -6.29
N VAL A 27 -67.99 -14.08 -5.21
CA VAL A 27 -68.22 -13.95 -3.74
C VAL A 27 -67.23 -14.88 -2.97
N ASP A 28 -67.26 -14.88 -1.63
CA ASP A 28 -66.37 -15.64 -0.68
C ASP A 28 -67.07 -16.96 -0.19
N PRO A 29 -66.60 -17.79 0.81
CA PRO A 29 -65.47 -17.64 1.73
C PRO A 29 -64.60 -18.88 2.06
N ALA A 30 -63.54 -18.64 2.84
CA ALA A 30 -62.80 -19.65 3.60
C ALA A 30 -63.30 -19.78 5.06
N PRO A 31 -62.92 -20.85 5.81
CA PRO A 31 -63.01 -20.88 7.28
C PRO A 31 -61.63 -20.81 7.97
N ARG A 32 -61.63 -20.58 9.30
CA ARG A 32 -60.45 -20.28 10.15
C ARG A 32 -60.41 -21.11 11.45
N LEU A 33 -59.19 -21.28 11.99
CA LEU A 33 -58.82 -21.36 13.43
C LEU A 33 -59.40 -22.49 14.33
N ARG A 34 -58.51 -23.24 15.01
CA ARG A 34 -58.24 -23.18 16.49
C ARG A 34 -57.11 -24.16 16.90
N ARG A 35 -56.04 -23.67 17.56
CA ARG A 35 -55.73 -23.74 19.02
C ARG A 35 -55.48 -25.15 19.61
N GLY A 36 -54.26 -25.39 20.11
CA GLY A 36 -53.95 -26.54 20.98
C GLY A 36 -52.48 -26.62 21.45
N GLY A 37 -52.25 -26.47 22.75
CA GLY A 37 -51.06 -26.87 23.53
C GLY A 37 -51.54 -27.23 24.95
N PRO A 38 -50.69 -27.41 26.00
CA PRO A 38 -49.25 -27.09 26.10
C PRO A 38 -48.39 -28.08 26.97
N ARG A 39 -47.15 -27.68 27.31
CA ARG A 39 -46.24 -28.18 28.40
C ARG A 39 -45.56 -29.56 28.19
N GLY A 40 -44.35 -29.83 28.72
CA GLY A 40 -43.51 -28.96 29.56
C GLY A 40 -42.08 -29.46 29.88
N HIS A 41 -41.49 -28.84 30.92
CA HIS A 41 -40.16 -28.99 31.58
C HIS A 41 -39.79 -30.42 32.07
N ALA A 42 -38.57 -30.75 32.54
CA ALA A 42 -37.18 -30.22 32.40
C ALA A 42 -36.18 -31.20 33.10
N ASP A 43 -34.91 -30.79 33.25
CA ASP A 43 -33.78 -31.40 34.01
C ASP A 43 -33.28 -32.80 33.57
N ALA A 44 -31.99 -33.15 33.46
CA ALA A 44 -30.68 -32.68 33.98
C ALA A 44 -30.16 -33.37 35.26
N GLN A 45 -29.08 -34.16 35.12
CA GLN A 45 -27.92 -34.20 36.05
C GLN A 45 -26.79 -35.13 35.53
N ALA A 46 -25.59 -35.05 36.13
CA ALA A 46 -24.38 -35.74 35.67
C ALA A 46 -23.55 -36.38 36.81
N ARG A 47 -22.85 -37.50 36.50
CA ARG A 47 -21.79 -38.13 37.30
C ARG A 47 -20.73 -38.67 36.32
N ARG A 48 -19.48 -38.20 36.20
CA ARG A 48 -18.31 -37.98 37.11
C ARG A 48 -17.46 -39.23 37.44
N ARG A 49 -16.34 -39.36 36.71
CA ARG A 49 -15.03 -39.98 37.09
C ARG A 49 -15.04 -41.53 37.27
N GLN A 50 -13.94 -42.30 37.23
CA GLN A 50 -12.48 -42.06 37.42
C GLN A 50 -11.57 -42.85 36.43
N PRO A 51 -10.22 -42.67 36.44
CA PRO A 51 -9.25 -43.34 35.55
C PRO A 51 -8.24 -44.30 36.24
N LEU A 52 -7.59 -45.17 35.45
CA LEU A 52 -6.24 -45.79 35.64
C LEU A 52 -5.66 -46.09 34.24
N ARG A 53 -4.36 -45.97 33.86
CA ARG A 53 -3.01 -46.30 34.40
C ARG A 53 -2.48 -47.71 34.03
N ASP A 54 -1.31 -47.75 33.38
CA ASP A 54 -0.50 -48.93 33.02
C ASP A 54 -0.08 -49.81 34.21
N PRO A 55 0.26 -51.09 33.95
CA PRO A 55 1.68 -51.46 33.94
C PRO A 55 2.10 -52.40 32.77
N GLY A 56 3.38 -52.38 32.40
CA GLY A 56 3.95 -53.14 31.27
C GLY A 56 4.65 -54.46 31.62
N LEU A 57 5.53 -54.93 30.70
CA LEU A 57 6.22 -56.23 30.65
C LEU A 57 5.30 -57.40 30.19
N ASP A 58 5.74 -58.42 29.43
CA ASP A 58 7.09 -58.88 29.07
C ASP A 58 7.09 -59.69 27.74
N ARG A 59 8.26 -59.90 27.10
CA ARG A 59 8.57 -60.90 26.02
C ARG A 59 7.83 -60.77 24.66
N ALA A 60 8.28 -61.41 23.57
CA ALA A 60 9.64 -61.72 23.07
C ALA A 60 9.53 -62.19 21.59
N GLY A 61 10.49 -61.85 20.72
CA GLY A 61 10.53 -62.39 19.35
C GLY A 61 11.29 -61.51 18.34
N GLY A 62 12.54 -61.88 18.04
CA GLY A 62 13.23 -61.48 16.79
C GLY A 62 13.00 -62.53 15.69
N PRO A 63 13.78 -62.55 14.59
CA PRO A 63 15.04 -61.83 14.35
C PRO A 63 14.99 -60.82 13.18
N ALA A 64 16.14 -60.20 12.89
CA ALA A 64 16.29 -59.16 11.86
C ALA A 64 16.97 -59.68 10.58
N CYS A 65 16.64 -59.04 9.45
CA CYS A 65 17.45 -58.99 8.22
C CYS A 65 16.95 -57.78 7.38
N GLY A 66 17.75 -57.07 6.58
CA GLY A 66 19.20 -57.14 6.39
C GLY A 66 19.65 -56.23 5.23
N VAL A 67 20.27 -55.10 5.56
CA VAL A 67 21.14 -54.21 4.73
C VAL A 67 20.88 -54.13 3.21
N ALA A 68 20.48 -52.95 2.73
CA ALA A 68 20.85 -52.47 1.39
C ALA A 68 20.93 -50.93 1.35
N ALA A 69 22.15 -50.38 1.32
CA ALA A 69 22.38 -48.97 1.02
C ALA A 69 23.03 -48.85 -0.37
N LEU A 70 22.42 -48.09 -1.28
CA LEU A 70 23.01 -47.75 -2.57
C LEU A 70 22.88 -46.25 -2.82
N GLY A 71 24.03 -45.61 -3.08
CA GLY A 71 24.12 -44.18 -3.35
C GLY A 71 24.44 -43.89 -4.81
N ALA A 72 23.62 -43.06 -5.44
CA ALA A 72 23.93 -42.30 -6.64
C ALA A 72 23.14 -40.97 -6.55
N GLY A 73 23.57 -39.84 -7.08
CA GLY A 73 24.68 -39.59 -8.01
C GLY A 73 24.36 -38.37 -8.90
N GLY A 74 23.56 -37.41 -8.38
CA GLY A 74 22.94 -36.34 -9.15
C GLY A 74 23.62 -34.99 -8.94
N ARG A 75 24.23 -34.43 -10.00
CA ARG A 75 25.04 -33.21 -9.98
C ARG A 75 24.24 -31.96 -9.56
N GLY A 76 24.21 -31.64 -8.27
CA GLY A 76 23.65 -30.39 -7.75
C GLY A 76 24.38 -29.16 -8.27
N ARG A 77 23.73 -28.34 -9.11
CA ARG A 77 24.33 -27.12 -9.68
C ARG A 77 24.48 -26.04 -8.59
N HIS A 78 25.72 -25.67 -8.27
CA HIS A 78 26.01 -24.53 -7.38
C HIS A 78 25.64 -23.18 -8.01
N LEU A 79 24.42 -22.69 -7.74
CA LEU A 79 24.02 -21.29 -7.92
C LEU A 79 22.94 -20.94 -6.87
N GLY A 80 23.03 -19.75 -6.24
CA GLY A 80 21.96 -19.23 -5.33
C GLY A 80 22.33 -18.95 -3.86
N ARG A 81 23.59 -19.10 -3.43
CA ARG A 81 24.00 -18.87 -2.02
C ARG A 81 24.29 -17.41 -1.61
N ARG A 82 23.94 -16.38 -2.41
CA ARG A 82 24.31 -14.97 -2.12
C ARG A 82 23.19 -14.01 -1.69
N GLN A 83 21.90 -14.34 -1.82
CA GLN A 83 20.79 -13.43 -1.47
C GLN A 83 19.77 -14.07 -0.50
N ARG A 84 20.26 -14.66 0.60
CA ARG A 84 19.43 -15.25 1.67
C ARG A 84 19.81 -14.68 3.05
N ARG A 85 19.46 -13.41 3.31
CA ARG A 85 19.36 -12.73 4.63
C ARG A 85 18.79 -11.31 4.44
N LEU A 86 17.46 -11.17 4.44
CA LEU A 86 16.79 -9.86 4.57
C LEU A 86 15.83 -9.82 5.78
N PHE A 87 15.27 -10.97 6.19
CA PHE A 87 14.41 -11.11 7.36
C PHE A 87 15.00 -12.08 8.41
N ARG A 88 16.15 -11.73 8.98
CA ARG A 88 16.77 -12.50 10.09
C ARG A 88 17.51 -11.63 11.13
N ARG A 89 16.78 -11.08 12.09
CA ARG A 89 17.25 -10.98 13.48
C ARG A 89 16.08 -11.10 14.46
N ALA A 90 16.40 -11.33 15.73
CA ALA A 90 15.43 -11.67 16.76
C ALA A 90 14.57 -10.48 17.22
N LEU A 91 13.35 -10.81 17.65
CA LEU A 91 12.38 -9.89 18.24
C LEU A 91 12.94 -9.24 19.52
N PRO A 92 12.51 -8.00 19.86
CA PRO A 92 12.81 -7.42 21.16
C PRO A 92 12.20 -8.29 22.27
N ARG A 93 12.98 -8.55 23.33
CA ARG A 93 12.47 -9.18 24.56
C ARG A 93 11.66 -8.15 25.36
N PRO A 94 10.55 -8.54 26.02
CA PRO A 94 9.88 -7.66 26.97
C PRO A 94 10.84 -7.28 28.12
N PRO A 95 10.69 -6.08 28.72
CA PRO A 95 11.59 -5.61 29.76
C PRO A 95 11.40 -6.41 31.06
N GLN A 96 12.27 -7.41 31.28
CA GLN A 96 12.36 -8.07 32.58
C GLN A 96 12.97 -7.10 33.61
N ALA A 97 12.23 -6.84 34.69
CA ALA A 97 12.67 -5.98 35.77
C ALA A 97 13.98 -6.51 36.37
N ARG A 98 15.04 -5.69 36.37
CA ARG A 98 16.30 -6.00 37.04
C ARG A 98 16.28 -5.47 38.46
N ALA A 99 16.54 -6.35 39.42
CA ALA A 99 16.67 -6.00 40.83
C ALA A 99 17.86 -5.05 41.06
N GLN A 100 17.77 -4.25 42.13
CA GLN A 100 18.82 -3.35 42.57
C GLN A 100 19.94 -4.15 43.25
N GLY A 101 21.21 -3.84 42.96
CA GLY A 101 22.34 -4.58 43.52
C GLY A 101 23.71 -3.98 43.26
N GLN A 102 24.10 -2.99 44.08
CA GLN A 102 25.47 -2.47 44.26
C GLN A 102 26.08 -1.76 43.01
N SER A 103 27.10 -0.90 43.13
CA SER A 103 27.85 -0.39 44.29
C SER A 103 27.94 1.17 44.26
N ARG A 104 28.57 1.79 45.26
CA ARG A 104 28.88 3.24 45.31
C ARG A 104 30.36 3.48 44.93
N GLN A 105 30.71 4.75 44.74
CA GLN A 105 31.98 5.30 44.19
C GLN A 105 31.94 5.33 42.65
N ASP A 106 32.29 6.42 41.96
CA ASP A 106 32.96 7.66 42.41
C ASP A 106 32.10 8.94 42.45
N LEU A 107 32.63 9.99 43.08
CA LEU A 107 32.00 11.31 43.25
C LEU A 107 32.71 12.42 42.46
N GLY A 108 32.17 12.81 41.31
CA GLY A 108 32.54 14.04 40.60
C GLY A 108 31.51 15.16 40.80
N ARG A 109 31.75 16.08 41.74
CA ARG A 109 30.83 17.21 42.02
C ARG A 109 30.98 18.36 41.03
N VAL A 110 29.87 18.80 40.43
CA VAL A 110 29.61 20.23 40.14
C VAL A 110 28.18 20.56 40.56
N LEU A 111 27.98 21.69 41.25
CA LEU A 111 26.68 22.16 41.75
C LEU A 111 26.17 23.33 40.88
N GLY A 112 24.88 23.31 40.47
CA GLY A 112 24.35 24.26 39.47
C GLY A 112 22.85 24.59 39.63
N ARG A 113 22.42 24.92 40.86
CA ARG A 113 21.08 25.35 41.30
C ARG A 113 20.01 25.64 40.21
N ARG A 114 18.91 24.86 40.23
CA ARG A 114 17.59 25.33 39.73
C ARG A 114 17.15 26.58 40.51
N ARG A 115 16.50 27.53 39.84
CA ARG A 115 15.68 28.58 40.49
C ARG A 115 14.28 28.56 39.88
N ARG A 116 13.24 28.50 40.72
CA ARG A 116 11.84 28.80 40.33
C ARG A 116 11.56 30.26 40.67
N LEU A 117 10.72 30.91 39.87
CA LEU A 117 9.95 32.08 40.28
C LEU A 117 8.51 31.94 39.76
N ARG A 118 7.57 32.63 40.43
CA ARG A 118 6.13 32.72 40.14
C ARG A 118 5.72 34.18 40.44
N GLY A 119 4.68 34.65 39.76
CA GLY A 119 4.08 35.98 39.97
C GLY A 119 4.81 37.11 39.23
N ASP A 120 4.13 38.19 38.83
CA ASP A 120 2.68 38.44 38.90
C ASP A 120 2.17 39.46 37.85
N HIS A 121 0.85 39.69 37.86
CA HIS A 121 0.03 40.42 36.88
C HIS A 121 0.43 41.86 36.51
N ALA A 122 0.42 42.18 35.20
CA ALA A 122 -0.09 43.41 34.54
C ALA A 122 0.31 43.39 33.03
N GLY A 123 -0.35 44.08 32.08
CA GLY A 123 -1.63 44.79 32.14
C GLY A 123 -1.83 45.77 30.96
N LEU A 124 -2.86 45.51 30.12
CA LEU A 124 -3.54 46.44 29.19
C LEU A 124 -2.88 46.97 27.88
N ARG A 125 -3.79 47.17 26.91
CA ARG A 125 -3.79 48.08 25.72
C ARG A 125 -2.96 47.72 24.48
N ALA A 126 -3.70 47.37 23.42
CA ALA A 126 -3.29 47.57 22.03
C ALA A 126 -3.49 49.03 21.58
N ALA A 127 -2.83 49.41 20.48
CA ALA A 127 -3.15 50.59 19.69
C ALA A 127 -2.99 50.26 18.20
N ALA A 128 -4.01 50.57 17.40
CA ALA A 128 -3.93 50.52 15.94
C ALA A 128 -3.45 51.87 15.38
N TRP A 129 -2.90 51.87 14.17
CA TRP A 129 -2.68 53.09 13.39
C TRP A 129 -3.26 52.93 11.99
N THR A 130 -4.01 53.95 11.55
CA THR A 130 -4.73 54.00 10.28
C THR A 130 -3.99 54.85 9.24
N ARG A 131 -4.46 54.80 7.99
CA ARG A 131 -4.04 55.68 6.88
C ARG A 131 -4.43 57.14 7.15
N ASP A 132 -3.81 58.09 6.44
CA ASP A 132 -4.60 59.10 5.70
C ASP A 132 -3.87 59.72 4.47
N LEU A 133 -4.53 60.67 3.80
CA LEU A 133 -4.32 61.17 2.42
C LEU A 133 -4.56 62.71 2.34
N ALA A 134 -4.15 63.51 1.33
CA ALA A 134 -3.20 63.38 0.22
C ALA A 134 -2.87 64.82 -0.32
N ALA A 135 -3.18 65.14 -1.59
CA ALA A 135 -3.02 66.44 -2.29
C ALA A 135 -1.57 66.87 -2.62
N ARG A 136 -1.25 67.57 -3.73
CA ARG A 136 -1.98 67.99 -4.97
C ARG A 136 -0.88 68.34 -6.03
N ALA A 137 -1.09 68.36 -7.35
CA ALA A 137 -2.22 67.98 -8.20
C ALA A 137 -1.72 66.97 -9.27
N GLY A 138 -1.78 67.09 -10.61
CA GLY A 138 -2.43 68.01 -11.56
C GLY A 138 -1.80 67.89 -12.96
N GLY A 139 -2.57 67.89 -14.06
CA GLY A 139 -2.04 67.86 -15.45
C GLY A 139 -2.69 66.82 -16.36
N ASP A 140 -3.32 67.29 -17.43
CA ASP A 140 -4.27 66.59 -18.30
C ASP A 140 -3.62 65.80 -19.48
N ARG A 141 -4.40 64.89 -20.07
CA ARG A 141 -4.41 64.44 -21.50
C ARG A 141 -3.23 63.69 -22.18
N ARG A 142 -3.53 62.40 -22.43
CA ARG A 142 -3.55 61.67 -23.74
C ARG A 142 -2.29 61.51 -24.62
N GLY A 143 -2.06 60.25 -25.04
CA GLY A 143 -1.34 59.86 -26.26
C GLY A 143 0.12 59.43 -26.05
N GLY A 144 0.70 58.48 -26.81
CA GLY A 144 0.06 57.58 -27.77
C GLY A 144 1.02 57.04 -28.85
N GLY A 145 1.43 55.78 -28.73
CA GLY A 145 2.02 54.98 -29.83
C GLY A 145 3.54 55.03 -30.03
N GLY A 146 4.06 54.02 -30.75
CA GLY A 146 5.20 54.22 -31.66
C GLY A 146 6.59 53.77 -31.19
N GLY A 147 6.86 52.45 -31.21
CA GLY A 147 8.18 51.87 -30.91
C GLY A 147 9.29 52.05 -31.98
N LEU A 148 10.28 51.13 -31.90
CA LEU A 148 11.46 50.95 -32.78
C LEU A 148 12.70 51.82 -32.50
N GLY A 149 13.88 51.24 -32.78
CA GLY A 149 15.19 51.93 -32.79
C GLY A 149 16.19 51.41 -31.74
N GLY A 150 17.14 50.56 -32.16
CA GLY A 150 18.27 50.12 -31.33
C GLY A 150 19.58 50.81 -31.71
N GLY A 151 20.47 51.05 -30.74
CA GLY A 151 21.77 51.73 -30.95
C GLY A 151 22.84 51.30 -29.95
N ARG A 152 24.03 50.93 -30.46
CA ARG A 152 25.15 50.29 -29.74
C ARG A 152 25.82 51.16 -28.65
N SER A 153 26.45 50.50 -27.69
CA SER A 153 27.41 51.03 -26.72
C SER A 153 28.87 51.03 -27.24
N VAL A 154 29.76 51.84 -26.61
CA VAL A 154 31.26 51.88 -26.61
C VAL A 154 31.69 53.29 -26.14
N ARG A 155 32.66 53.56 -25.24
CA ARG A 155 33.50 52.71 -24.34
C ARG A 155 34.40 53.57 -23.39
N GLU A 156 34.75 53.04 -22.20
CA GLU A 156 36.04 53.20 -21.45
C GLU A 156 36.56 54.62 -21.03
N PRO A 157 37.61 54.76 -20.17
CA PRO A 157 38.42 53.77 -19.41
C PRO A 157 38.55 54.05 -17.87
N ASP A 158 39.61 53.50 -17.25
CA ASP A 158 40.25 53.78 -15.94
C ASP A 158 39.80 52.95 -14.71
N GLU A 159 40.69 52.41 -13.85
CA GLU A 159 42.12 52.05 -14.01
C GLU A 159 42.46 50.84 -13.10
N ALA A 160 43.70 50.31 -13.13
CA ALA A 160 44.12 49.10 -12.38
C ALA A 160 45.29 49.38 -11.41
N PRO A 161 45.69 48.47 -10.48
CA PRO A 161 46.56 47.35 -10.89
C PRO A 161 46.42 46.02 -10.10
N GLN A 162 47.03 44.96 -10.63
CA GLN A 162 47.26 43.66 -9.96
C GLN A 162 48.71 43.54 -9.44
N ARG A 163 48.99 42.49 -8.65
CA ARG A 163 50.29 41.79 -8.65
C ARG A 163 50.00 40.31 -8.97
N HIS A 164 50.49 39.76 -10.08
CA HIS A 164 51.84 39.20 -10.31
C HIS A 164 52.13 38.01 -9.37
N GLN A 165 52.68 36.87 -9.81
CA GLN A 165 53.53 36.54 -10.99
C GLN A 165 52.90 35.35 -11.77
N GLY A 166 53.26 34.92 -12.99
CA GLY A 166 54.50 34.97 -13.80
C GLY A 166 54.97 33.51 -14.01
N LEU A 167 55.13 32.94 -15.21
CA LEU A 167 55.80 33.43 -16.43
C LEU A 167 55.11 32.97 -17.75
N ARG A 168 55.60 33.47 -18.90
CA ARG A 168 55.09 33.21 -20.27
C ARG A 168 56.01 32.20 -21.01
N LEU A 169 55.64 31.68 -22.19
CA LEU A 169 55.98 32.32 -23.48
C LEU A 169 55.06 31.89 -24.66
N ARG A 170 55.32 32.43 -25.86
CA ARG A 170 54.39 32.52 -27.02
C ARG A 170 54.52 31.38 -28.07
N PRO A 171 53.59 31.27 -29.04
CA PRO A 171 53.29 30.00 -29.73
C PRO A 171 54.00 29.78 -31.09
N ALA A 172 53.95 28.53 -31.57
CA ALA A 172 54.21 28.16 -32.96
C ALA A 172 53.18 27.12 -33.48
N ARG A 173 52.85 27.21 -34.78
CA ARG A 173 52.04 26.28 -35.59
C ARG A 173 52.48 26.44 -37.06
N PRO A 174 52.17 25.51 -38.00
CA PRO A 174 51.82 24.09 -37.82
C PRO A 174 52.58 23.15 -38.79
N ARG A 175 52.90 21.90 -38.41
CA ARG A 175 53.27 20.84 -39.38
C ARG A 175 52.72 19.44 -39.01
N ARG A 176 51.94 18.89 -39.96
CA ARG A 176 51.58 17.50 -40.34
C ARG A 176 51.67 16.32 -39.34
N HIS A 177 50.72 15.38 -39.49
CA HIS A 177 50.57 14.13 -38.73
C HIS A 177 51.83 13.26 -38.59
N PRO A 178 52.11 12.69 -37.40
CA PRO A 178 52.81 11.42 -37.25
C PRO A 178 51.87 10.22 -37.43
N ARG A 179 52.40 9.11 -37.95
CA ARG A 179 51.70 7.81 -38.09
C ARG A 179 51.69 7.04 -36.75
N PRO A 180 50.74 6.13 -36.49
CA PRO A 180 50.72 5.34 -35.26
C PRO A 180 51.92 4.40 -35.16
N HIS A 181 52.65 4.44 -34.04
CA HIS A 181 53.74 3.51 -33.76
C HIS A 181 53.22 2.10 -33.47
N ARG A 182 53.73 1.11 -34.23
CA ARG A 182 53.54 -0.32 -33.92
C ARG A 182 54.16 -0.65 -32.56
N ARG A 183 53.37 -1.06 -31.57
CA ARG A 183 53.87 -1.94 -30.49
C ARG A 183 53.79 -3.40 -30.96
N ARG A 184 54.87 -4.15 -30.78
CA ARG A 184 54.91 -5.60 -31.05
C ARG A 184 54.12 -6.36 -29.98
N ALA A 185 53.52 -7.48 -30.37
CA ALA A 185 52.82 -8.38 -29.45
C ALA A 185 53.79 -9.09 -28.48
N ARG A 186 53.26 -9.48 -27.32
CA ARG A 186 53.81 -10.49 -26.42
C ARG A 186 52.65 -11.25 -25.77
N GLY A 187 52.77 -12.57 -25.65
CA GLY A 187 51.86 -13.42 -24.88
C GLY A 187 50.49 -13.65 -25.53
N ASP A 188 50.41 -14.63 -26.43
CA ASP A 188 49.14 -15.35 -26.58
C ASP A 188 48.93 -16.19 -25.32
N ALA A 189 47.86 -15.87 -24.58
CA ALA A 189 47.55 -16.45 -23.29
C ALA A 189 46.08 -16.90 -23.24
N GLY A 190 45.63 -17.58 -24.30
CA GLY A 190 44.44 -18.42 -24.26
C GLY A 190 43.15 -17.65 -24.02
N LEU A 191 42.77 -16.83 -25.01
CA LEU A 191 41.42 -16.27 -25.13
C LEU A 191 40.39 -17.40 -25.36
N ARG A 192 40.14 -18.21 -24.32
CA ARG A 192 38.93 -19.00 -24.20
C ARG A 192 37.77 -18.02 -24.29
N ARG A 193 37.14 -17.96 -25.46
CA ARG A 193 35.81 -17.36 -25.59
C ARG A 193 34.94 -18.01 -24.52
N ALA A 194 34.65 -17.27 -23.46
CA ALA A 194 33.47 -17.54 -22.67
C ALA A 194 32.31 -17.34 -23.65
N GLN A 195 31.88 -18.44 -24.29
CA GLN A 195 30.60 -18.51 -24.97
C GLN A 195 29.61 -18.02 -23.92
N GLY A 196 29.06 -16.82 -24.13
CA GLY A 196 28.19 -16.18 -23.18
C GLY A 196 27.05 -17.15 -22.93
N ALA A 197 27.04 -17.79 -21.76
CA ALA A 197 25.98 -18.71 -21.40
C ALA A 197 24.72 -17.85 -21.35
N VAL A 198 23.92 -17.92 -22.43
CA VAL A 198 22.63 -17.26 -22.52
C VAL A 198 21.88 -17.75 -21.30
N ARG A 199 21.74 -16.88 -20.30
CA ARG A 199 20.96 -17.16 -19.11
C ARG A 199 19.52 -17.17 -19.61
N THR A 200 19.06 -18.35 -20.01
CA THR A 200 17.66 -18.61 -20.32
C THR A 200 16.89 -18.28 -19.05
N VAL A 201 16.35 -17.07 -19.02
CA VAL A 201 15.52 -16.59 -17.92
C VAL A 201 14.30 -17.47 -17.94
N SER A 202 14.20 -18.38 -16.97
CA SER A 202 13.02 -19.21 -16.79
C SER A 202 11.83 -18.29 -16.54
N VAL A 203 10.85 -18.34 -17.44
CA VAL A 203 9.62 -17.55 -17.36
C VAL A 203 8.99 -17.73 -15.97
N GLN A 204 8.86 -16.64 -15.22
CA GLN A 204 8.32 -16.68 -13.87
C GLN A 204 6.82 -16.96 -13.93
N ARG A 205 6.39 -17.98 -13.17
CA ARG A 205 4.99 -18.41 -13.09
C ARG A 205 4.31 -17.65 -11.96
N ILE A 206 3.28 -16.88 -12.31
CA ILE A 206 2.67 -15.88 -11.45
C ILE A 206 1.23 -16.28 -11.12
N ALA A 207 0.91 -16.29 -9.83
CA ALA A 207 -0.47 -16.28 -9.37
C ALA A 207 -0.94 -14.82 -9.18
N VAL A 208 -1.98 -14.41 -9.88
CA VAL A 208 -2.60 -13.07 -9.72
C VAL A 208 -3.88 -13.22 -8.89
N LEU A 209 -3.76 -12.92 -7.60
CA LEU A 209 -4.87 -13.05 -6.66
C LEU A 209 -5.70 -11.74 -6.68
N GLY A 210 -6.96 -11.79 -7.10
CA GLY A 210 -7.74 -10.58 -7.39
C GLY A 210 -7.51 -10.03 -8.81
N ALA A 211 -7.36 -10.91 -9.80
CA ALA A 211 -7.09 -10.58 -11.20
C ALA A 211 -8.12 -9.61 -11.84
N THR A 212 -9.38 -9.68 -11.43
CA THR A 212 -10.47 -8.78 -11.88
C THR A 212 -10.54 -7.45 -11.12
N GLY A 213 -9.58 -7.18 -10.23
CA GLY A 213 -9.39 -5.87 -9.60
C GLY A 213 -8.57 -4.91 -10.45
N SER A 214 -8.50 -3.64 -10.05
CA SER A 214 -7.64 -2.62 -10.70
C SER A 214 -6.17 -3.06 -10.74
N ILE A 215 -5.59 -3.37 -9.57
CA ILE A 215 -4.21 -3.84 -9.45
C ILE A 215 -3.97 -5.15 -10.22
N GLY A 216 -4.92 -6.10 -10.17
CA GLY A 216 -4.84 -7.35 -10.94
C GLY A 216 -4.80 -7.10 -12.45
N SER A 217 -5.61 -6.16 -12.95
CA SER A 217 -5.63 -5.76 -14.35
C SER A 217 -4.34 -5.02 -14.76
N SER A 218 -3.83 -4.12 -13.92
CA SER A 218 -2.53 -3.47 -14.15
C SER A 218 -1.37 -4.46 -14.12
N ALA A 219 -1.41 -5.47 -13.25
CA ALA A 219 -0.39 -6.52 -13.18
C ALA A 219 -0.42 -7.38 -14.45
N LEU A 220 -1.61 -7.70 -14.95
CA LEU A 220 -1.80 -8.44 -16.19
C LEU A 220 -1.43 -7.63 -17.45
N ASP A 221 -1.59 -6.30 -17.45
CA ASP A 221 -1.04 -5.43 -18.51
C ASP A 221 0.50 -5.48 -18.53
N VAL A 222 1.16 -5.43 -17.36
CA VAL A 222 2.62 -5.55 -17.28
C VAL A 222 3.09 -6.96 -17.67
N ILE A 223 2.42 -8.03 -17.22
CA ILE A 223 2.73 -9.41 -17.60
C ILE A 223 2.59 -9.61 -19.12
N ALA A 224 1.55 -9.04 -19.75
CA ALA A 224 1.34 -9.13 -21.19
C ALA A 224 2.41 -8.39 -22.03
N ARG A 225 3.19 -7.47 -21.43
CA ARG A 225 4.26 -6.73 -22.10
C ARG A 225 5.59 -7.49 -22.16
N HIS A 226 5.79 -8.50 -21.29
CA HIS A 226 7.05 -9.27 -21.18
C HIS A 226 6.78 -10.79 -21.11
N PRO A 227 6.11 -11.39 -22.12
CA PRO A 227 5.77 -12.83 -22.13
C PRO A 227 7.00 -13.76 -22.09
N GLU A 228 8.17 -13.26 -22.48
CA GLU A 228 9.46 -13.94 -22.38
C GLU A 228 10.03 -13.95 -20.94
N ARG A 229 9.45 -13.18 -20.01
CA ARG A 229 9.82 -13.14 -18.59
C ARG A 229 8.73 -13.64 -17.65
N PHE A 230 7.45 -13.43 -17.99
CA PHE A 230 6.32 -13.58 -17.07
C PHE A 230 5.17 -14.37 -17.70
N ARG A 231 4.58 -15.31 -16.95
CA ARG A 231 3.36 -16.03 -17.34
C ARG A 231 2.41 -16.12 -16.15
N ALA A 232 1.19 -15.64 -16.32
CA ALA A 232 0.11 -15.84 -15.35
C ALA A 232 -0.37 -17.30 -15.42
N THR A 233 -0.09 -18.10 -14.39
CA THR A 233 -0.49 -19.52 -14.31
C THR A 233 -1.73 -19.73 -13.46
N VAL A 234 -1.97 -18.86 -12.47
CA VAL A 234 -3.19 -18.85 -11.65
C VAL A 234 -3.84 -17.47 -11.71
N LEU A 235 -5.14 -17.40 -11.99
CA LEU A 235 -5.96 -16.19 -11.84
C LEU A 235 -7.05 -16.44 -10.80
N SER A 236 -7.40 -15.43 -10.00
CA SER A 236 -8.61 -15.51 -9.16
C SER A 236 -9.47 -14.26 -9.20
N ALA A 237 -10.77 -14.45 -8.96
CA ALA A 237 -11.75 -13.41 -8.71
C ALA A 237 -12.60 -13.79 -7.49
N HIS A 238 -13.29 -12.83 -6.88
CA HIS A 238 -14.25 -13.14 -5.81
C HIS A 238 -15.54 -13.75 -6.38
N ALA A 239 -16.27 -12.98 -7.18
CA ALA A 239 -17.57 -13.35 -7.76
C ALA A 239 -17.73 -13.04 -9.26
N ARG A 240 -16.79 -12.30 -9.87
CA ARG A 240 -16.92 -11.78 -11.24
C ARG A 240 -16.50 -12.80 -12.31
N VAL A 241 -17.36 -13.79 -12.55
CA VAL A 241 -17.03 -14.92 -13.45
C VAL A 241 -16.76 -14.48 -14.89
N GLU A 242 -17.59 -13.64 -15.51
CA GLU A 242 -17.42 -13.28 -16.93
C GLU A 242 -16.13 -12.47 -17.19
N GLU A 243 -15.74 -11.60 -16.26
CA GLU A 243 -14.45 -10.91 -16.29
C GLU A 243 -13.28 -11.92 -16.16
N LEU A 244 -13.38 -12.89 -15.24
CA LEU A 244 -12.38 -13.94 -15.07
C LEU A 244 -12.29 -14.84 -16.31
N LEU A 245 -13.41 -15.20 -16.95
CA LEU A 245 -13.46 -15.95 -18.20
C LEU A 245 -12.80 -15.19 -19.36
N ALA A 246 -13.05 -13.88 -19.48
CA ALA A 246 -12.38 -13.04 -20.47
C ALA A 246 -10.85 -13.00 -20.26
N LEU A 247 -10.39 -12.90 -19.01
CA LEU A 247 -8.97 -13.01 -18.69
C LEU A 247 -8.40 -14.41 -18.98
N CYS A 248 -9.16 -15.49 -18.72
CA CYS A 248 -8.72 -16.86 -19.04
C CYS A 248 -8.59 -17.08 -20.55
N ARG A 249 -9.51 -16.55 -21.37
CA ARG A 249 -9.41 -16.58 -22.85
C ARG A 249 -8.14 -15.87 -23.35
N ARG A 250 -7.77 -14.73 -22.74
CA ARG A 250 -6.58 -13.93 -23.10
C ARG A 250 -5.26 -14.56 -22.63
N PHE A 251 -5.18 -15.01 -21.39
CA PHE A 251 -3.92 -15.41 -20.74
C PHE A 251 -3.68 -16.92 -20.70
N ARG A 252 -4.71 -17.75 -20.92
CA ARG A 252 -4.69 -19.23 -20.85
C ARG A 252 -3.93 -19.75 -19.60
N PRO A 253 -4.35 -19.35 -18.39
CA PRO A 253 -3.78 -19.85 -17.15
C PRO A 253 -4.05 -21.35 -17.00
N GLU A 254 -3.24 -22.02 -16.19
CA GLU A 254 -3.44 -23.43 -15.83
C GLU A 254 -4.61 -23.57 -14.84
N HIS A 255 -4.81 -22.57 -13.98
CA HIS A 255 -5.84 -22.56 -12.93
C HIS A 255 -6.60 -21.23 -12.86
N ALA A 256 -7.92 -21.32 -12.68
CA ALA A 256 -8.81 -20.20 -12.41
C ALA A 256 -9.61 -20.47 -11.13
N VAL A 257 -9.64 -19.51 -10.20
CA VAL A 257 -10.29 -19.66 -8.88
C VAL A 257 -11.39 -18.62 -8.72
N ILE A 258 -12.59 -19.06 -8.34
CA ILE A 258 -13.68 -18.18 -7.90
C ILE A 258 -13.87 -18.35 -6.39
N VAL A 259 -13.63 -17.31 -5.60
CA VAL A 259 -13.62 -17.44 -4.13
C VAL A 259 -15.04 -17.74 -3.60
N ASP A 260 -16.07 -17.17 -4.22
CA ASP A 260 -17.45 -17.55 -3.96
C ASP A 260 -17.78 -18.88 -4.69
N ALA A 261 -18.04 -19.93 -3.90
CA ALA A 261 -18.38 -21.25 -4.40
C ALA A 261 -19.74 -21.32 -5.12
N ALA A 262 -20.68 -20.40 -4.86
CA ALA A 262 -21.96 -20.33 -5.57
C ALA A 262 -21.76 -20.06 -7.08
N HIS A 263 -20.64 -19.44 -7.43
CA HIS A 263 -20.26 -19.10 -8.81
C HIS A 263 -19.36 -20.15 -9.49
N TYR A 264 -18.99 -21.23 -8.80
CA TYR A 264 -18.15 -22.31 -9.35
C TYR A 264 -18.73 -22.99 -10.60
N PRO A 265 -20.03 -23.35 -10.69
CA PRO A 265 -20.57 -24.01 -11.88
C PRO A 265 -20.40 -23.14 -13.12
N ARG A 266 -20.74 -21.85 -13.04
CA ARG A 266 -20.61 -20.92 -14.18
C ARG A 266 -19.15 -20.71 -14.62
N LEU A 267 -18.18 -20.75 -13.69
CA LEU A 267 -16.76 -20.73 -14.06
C LEU A 267 -16.35 -22.02 -14.79
N ARG A 268 -16.68 -23.18 -14.23
CA ARG A 268 -16.38 -24.50 -14.82
C ARG A 268 -16.97 -24.62 -16.23
N ASP A 269 -18.25 -24.31 -16.36
CA ASP A 269 -18.99 -24.49 -17.60
C ASP A 269 -18.57 -23.45 -18.65
N GLY A 270 -18.40 -22.19 -18.25
CA GLY A 270 -17.89 -21.12 -19.14
C GLY A 270 -16.44 -21.31 -19.63
N LEU A 271 -15.62 -22.10 -18.92
CA LEU A 271 -14.29 -22.52 -19.40
C LEU A 271 -14.39 -23.67 -20.41
N ALA A 272 -15.29 -24.62 -20.19
CA ALA A 272 -15.56 -25.72 -21.12
C ALA A 272 -16.22 -25.22 -22.42
N GLU A 273 -17.23 -24.34 -22.33
CA GLU A 273 -17.84 -23.59 -23.44
C GLU A 273 -16.78 -22.85 -24.28
N ALA A 274 -15.73 -22.33 -23.64
CA ALA A 274 -14.64 -21.62 -24.30
C ALA A 274 -13.50 -22.52 -24.81
N GLY A 275 -13.60 -23.85 -24.67
CA GLY A 275 -12.57 -24.80 -25.10
C GLY A 275 -11.24 -24.66 -24.36
N LEU A 276 -11.24 -24.14 -23.11
CA LEU A 276 -10.03 -23.85 -22.36
C LEU A 276 -9.62 -25.03 -21.47
N ALA A 277 -8.35 -25.44 -21.56
CA ALA A 277 -7.74 -26.43 -20.66
C ALA A 277 -7.46 -25.92 -19.23
N THR A 278 -7.88 -24.69 -18.91
CA THR A 278 -7.79 -24.08 -17.58
C THR A 278 -8.66 -24.85 -16.59
N ARG A 279 -8.09 -25.28 -15.46
CA ARG A 279 -8.86 -25.97 -14.40
C ARG A 279 -9.58 -24.94 -13.53
N ALA A 280 -10.89 -25.10 -13.39
CA ALA A 280 -11.69 -24.34 -12.45
C ALA A 280 -11.44 -24.83 -11.01
N HIS A 281 -11.45 -23.90 -10.06
CA HIS A 281 -11.39 -24.15 -8.62
C HIS A 281 -12.31 -23.16 -7.90
N ALA A 282 -12.65 -23.45 -6.63
CA ALA A 282 -13.41 -22.51 -5.80
C ALA A 282 -13.02 -22.51 -4.32
N GLY A 283 -13.39 -21.44 -3.62
CA GLY A 283 -13.19 -21.27 -2.19
C GLY A 283 -11.79 -20.81 -1.77
N THR A 284 -11.68 -20.36 -0.52
CA THR A 284 -10.43 -19.85 0.08
C THR A 284 -9.35 -20.92 0.19
N ASP A 285 -9.71 -22.18 0.40
CA ASP A 285 -8.73 -23.26 0.59
C ASP A 285 -7.97 -23.57 -0.71
N ALA A 286 -8.69 -23.66 -1.84
CA ALA A 286 -8.07 -23.82 -3.15
C ALA A 286 -7.20 -22.61 -3.52
N LEU A 287 -7.65 -21.39 -3.20
CA LEU A 287 -6.86 -20.16 -3.35
C LEU A 287 -5.55 -20.22 -2.55
N CYS A 288 -5.58 -20.69 -1.30
CA CYS A 288 -4.40 -20.81 -0.44
C CYS A 288 -3.45 -21.93 -0.89
N ALA A 289 -3.99 -23.07 -1.35
CA ALA A 289 -3.22 -24.17 -1.90
C ALA A 289 -2.46 -23.73 -3.16
N LEU A 290 -3.14 -23.09 -4.12
CA LEU A 290 -2.56 -22.60 -5.37
C LEU A 290 -1.55 -21.47 -5.14
N ALA A 291 -1.80 -20.57 -4.18
CA ALA A 291 -0.81 -19.56 -3.77
C ALA A 291 0.46 -20.17 -3.15
N SER A 292 0.38 -21.40 -2.63
CA SER A 292 1.50 -22.14 -2.02
C SER A 292 2.21 -23.09 -3.00
N GLU A 293 1.55 -23.49 -4.09
CA GLU A 293 1.96 -24.59 -4.97
C GLU A 293 3.36 -24.42 -5.56
N ALA A 294 4.15 -25.50 -5.65
CA ALA A 294 5.48 -25.49 -6.29
C ALA A 294 5.45 -25.10 -7.80
N ALA A 295 4.26 -25.08 -8.42
CA ALA A 295 4.02 -24.57 -9.76
C ALA A 295 4.03 -23.03 -9.86
N VAL A 296 4.00 -22.30 -8.74
CA VAL A 296 3.98 -20.83 -8.67
C VAL A 296 5.28 -20.31 -8.06
N ASP A 297 5.91 -19.35 -8.73
CA ASP A 297 7.17 -18.72 -8.32
C ASP A 297 6.92 -17.37 -7.61
N THR A 298 5.98 -16.59 -8.14
CA THR A 298 5.60 -15.25 -7.65
C THR A 298 4.09 -15.16 -7.42
N VAL A 299 3.67 -14.49 -6.35
CA VAL A 299 2.26 -14.24 -6.02
C VAL A 299 2.01 -12.74 -5.97
N VAL A 300 1.07 -12.24 -6.77
CA VAL A 300 0.53 -10.88 -6.67
C VAL A 300 -0.69 -10.93 -5.75
N ALA A 301 -0.55 -10.41 -4.54
CA ALA A 301 -1.62 -10.34 -3.54
C ALA A 301 -2.40 -9.02 -3.71
N ALA A 302 -3.42 -9.05 -4.58
CA ALA A 302 -4.24 -7.90 -4.99
C ALA A 302 -5.75 -8.09 -4.73
N ILE A 303 -6.10 -9.01 -3.81
CA ILE A 303 -7.41 -9.02 -3.13
C ILE A 303 -7.50 -7.76 -2.25
N VAL A 304 -8.71 -7.33 -1.87
CA VAL A 304 -8.94 -6.14 -1.03
C VAL A 304 -9.41 -6.56 0.38
N GLY A 305 -8.96 -5.86 1.42
CA GLY A 305 -9.40 -6.11 2.80
C GLY A 305 -8.92 -7.44 3.40
N ALA A 306 -9.49 -7.80 4.56
CA ALA A 306 -9.11 -8.97 5.35
C ALA A 306 -9.16 -10.31 4.59
N ALA A 307 -10.00 -10.42 3.54
CA ALA A 307 -10.11 -11.61 2.70
C ALA A 307 -8.78 -12.02 2.01
N GLY A 308 -7.82 -11.10 1.86
CA GLY A 308 -6.49 -11.38 1.32
C GLY A 308 -5.54 -12.08 2.30
N VAL A 309 -5.80 -12.04 3.62
CA VAL A 309 -4.83 -12.42 4.66
C VAL A 309 -4.41 -13.89 4.57
N ALA A 310 -5.37 -14.81 4.42
CA ALA A 310 -5.11 -16.25 4.48
C ALA A 310 -4.17 -16.72 3.34
N SER A 311 -4.45 -16.30 2.10
CA SER A 311 -3.64 -16.67 0.93
C SER A 311 -2.30 -15.95 0.89
N THR A 312 -2.23 -14.73 1.42
CA THR A 312 -0.98 -13.97 1.63
C THR A 312 -0.06 -14.67 2.64
N LEU A 313 -0.61 -15.13 3.77
CA LEU A 313 0.14 -15.93 4.77
C LEU A 313 0.54 -17.30 4.23
N ALA A 314 -0.29 -17.94 3.41
CA ALA A 314 0.03 -19.21 2.75
C ALA A 314 1.23 -19.07 1.80
N ALA A 315 1.21 -18.05 0.92
CA ALA A 315 2.33 -17.72 0.04
C ALA A 315 3.62 -17.37 0.81
N ALA A 316 3.52 -16.62 1.92
CA ALA A 316 4.66 -16.29 2.77
C ALA A 316 5.30 -17.55 3.41
N ARG A 317 4.47 -18.45 3.97
CA ARG A 317 4.92 -19.74 4.54
C ARG A 317 5.54 -20.66 3.49
N ALA A 318 5.02 -20.64 2.25
CA ALA A 318 5.53 -21.39 1.12
C ALA A 318 6.78 -20.78 0.45
N GLY A 319 7.39 -19.74 1.04
CA GLY A 319 8.64 -19.15 0.58
C GLY A 319 8.55 -18.42 -0.76
N LYS A 320 7.36 -17.94 -1.16
CA LYS A 320 7.14 -17.28 -2.45
C LYS A 320 7.82 -15.92 -2.54
N ARG A 321 7.97 -15.44 -3.77
CA ARG A 321 8.13 -14.00 -4.03
C ARG A 321 6.75 -13.35 -3.99
N LEU A 322 6.47 -12.60 -2.93
CA LEU A 322 5.15 -12.08 -2.60
C LEU A 322 5.12 -10.58 -2.91
N LEU A 323 4.41 -10.21 -3.97
CA LEU A 323 4.20 -8.84 -4.40
C LEU A 323 2.90 -8.35 -3.75
N LEU A 324 3.01 -7.57 -2.69
CA LEU A 324 1.90 -7.26 -1.79
C LEU A 324 1.27 -5.89 -2.10
N ALA A 325 0.03 -5.90 -2.57
CA ALA A 325 -0.80 -4.70 -2.78
C ALA A 325 -1.97 -4.59 -1.79
N ASN A 326 -2.29 -5.69 -1.08
CA ASN A 326 -3.28 -5.72 -0.01
C ASN A 326 -2.65 -5.16 1.28
N LYS A 327 -2.74 -3.85 1.49
CA LYS A 327 -2.25 -3.19 2.72
C LYS A 327 -2.92 -3.73 3.99
N GLU A 328 -4.19 -4.10 3.90
CA GLU A 328 -4.94 -4.65 5.04
C GLU A 328 -4.30 -5.94 5.61
N SER A 329 -3.58 -6.74 4.81
CA SER A 329 -2.83 -7.91 5.30
C SER A 329 -1.62 -7.54 6.16
N VAL A 330 -1.04 -6.35 5.96
CA VAL A 330 0.02 -5.82 6.83
C VAL A 330 -0.59 -5.12 8.05
N VAL A 331 -1.70 -4.41 7.89
CA VAL A 331 -2.37 -3.72 9.00
C VAL A 331 -2.96 -4.69 10.02
N LEU A 332 -3.73 -5.70 9.58
CA LEU A 332 -4.35 -6.68 10.48
C LEU A 332 -3.34 -7.71 11.01
N ALA A 333 -2.50 -8.24 10.12
CA ALA A 333 -1.70 -9.44 10.38
C ALA A 333 -0.18 -9.22 10.27
N GLY A 334 0.29 -7.96 10.29
CA GLY A 334 1.69 -7.59 10.02
C GLY A 334 2.72 -8.42 10.78
N ARG A 335 2.52 -8.66 12.08
CA ARG A 335 3.43 -9.53 12.86
C ARG A 335 3.42 -10.98 12.38
N LEU A 336 2.24 -11.56 12.14
CA LEU A 336 2.12 -12.94 11.63
C LEU A 336 2.70 -13.06 10.21
N LEU A 337 2.58 -12.01 9.40
CA LEU A 337 3.14 -11.95 8.06
C LEU A 337 4.66 -11.90 8.10
N MET A 338 5.27 -11.06 8.95
CA MET A 338 6.74 -11.01 9.08
C MET A 338 7.30 -12.32 9.66
N ASP A 339 6.63 -12.90 10.66
CA ASP A 339 7.01 -14.23 11.20
C ASP A 339 6.87 -15.33 10.13
N ALA A 340 5.81 -15.31 9.31
CA ALA A 340 5.62 -16.24 8.20
C ALA A 340 6.66 -16.08 7.09
N VAL A 341 7.00 -14.84 6.70
CA VAL A 341 8.03 -14.52 5.72
C VAL A 341 9.41 -14.99 6.21
N ALA A 342 9.74 -14.75 7.48
CA ALA A 342 11.00 -15.19 8.08
C ALA A 342 11.10 -16.71 8.23
N ALA A 343 9.99 -17.41 8.49
CA ALA A 343 9.92 -18.87 8.61
C ALA A 343 9.98 -19.58 7.25
N GLY A 344 9.17 -19.16 6.28
CA GLY A 344 9.14 -19.72 4.92
C GLY A 344 10.33 -19.30 4.06
N GLY A 345 11.01 -18.20 4.42
CA GLY A 345 12.11 -17.63 3.63
C GLY A 345 11.64 -16.91 2.38
N ALA A 346 10.41 -16.35 2.41
CA ALA A 346 9.81 -15.61 1.31
C ALA A 346 10.53 -14.28 1.02
N THR A 347 10.34 -13.78 -0.20
CA THR A 347 10.78 -12.44 -0.60
C THR A 347 9.55 -11.54 -0.68
N LEU A 348 9.33 -10.72 0.34
CA LEU A 348 8.25 -9.73 0.36
C LEU A 348 8.67 -8.46 -0.39
N ILE A 349 7.83 -7.99 -1.31
CA ILE A 349 8.05 -6.78 -2.10
C ILE A 349 6.76 -5.94 -2.08
N PRO A 350 6.81 -4.66 -1.66
CA PRO A 350 5.63 -3.78 -1.67
C PRO A 350 5.19 -3.43 -3.10
N VAL A 351 3.87 -3.35 -3.28
CA VAL A 351 3.20 -2.91 -4.51
C VAL A 351 2.35 -1.66 -4.29
N ASP A 352 2.10 -1.23 -3.04
CA ASP A 352 1.57 0.11 -2.82
C ASP A 352 2.64 1.18 -3.17
N SER A 353 2.21 2.35 -3.61
CA SER A 353 3.06 3.28 -4.36
C SER A 353 4.17 3.90 -3.49
N GLU A 354 3.80 4.26 -2.27
CA GLU A 354 4.62 4.85 -1.23
C GLU A 354 5.70 3.87 -0.72
N HIS A 355 5.31 2.63 -0.44
CA HIS A 355 6.25 1.62 0.05
C HIS A 355 7.12 1.10 -1.10
N SER A 356 6.62 1.05 -2.33
CA SER A 356 7.46 0.82 -3.52
C SER A 356 8.50 1.92 -3.73
N ALA A 357 8.14 3.17 -3.48
CA ALA A 357 9.06 4.30 -3.52
C ALA A 357 10.13 4.22 -2.42
N ILE A 358 9.73 3.97 -1.17
CA ILE A 358 10.67 3.73 -0.05
C ILE A 358 11.59 2.56 -0.37
N PHE A 359 11.05 1.42 -0.80
CA PHE A 359 11.82 0.22 -1.13
C PHE A 359 12.84 0.51 -2.24
N GLN A 360 12.46 1.24 -3.30
CA GLN A 360 13.39 1.71 -4.35
C GLN A 360 14.50 2.64 -3.85
N CYS A 361 14.26 3.39 -2.77
CA CYS A 361 15.21 4.32 -2.16
C CYS A 361 16.02 3.72 -1.00
N LEU A 362 15.82 2.44 -0.63
CA LEU A 362 16.60 1.71 0.36
C LEU A 362 17.84 1.02 -0.25
N PRO A 363 18.89 0.74 0.54
CA PRO A 363 20.02 -0.08 0.08
C PRO A 363 19.60 -1.54 -0.10
N HIS A 364 20.13 -2.17 -1.16
CA HIS A 364 19.64 -3.43 -1.70
C HIS A 364 20.61 -4.62 -1.58
N ASP A 365 21.41 -4.68 -0.52
CA ASP A 365 22.19 -5.90 -0.20
C ASP A 365 22.59 -5.95 1.27
N GLY A 366 22.45 -7.14 1.88
CA GLY A 366 23.22 -7.64 3.04
C GLY A 366 23.23 -6.91 4.40
N ASP A 367 22.87 -5.64 4.46
CA ASP A 367 23.32 -4.76 5.55
C ASP A 367 22.44 -4.84 6.82
N ALA A 368 23.08 -5.05 7.97
CA ALA A 368 22.40 -5.30 9.24
C ALA A 368 21.81 -4.02 9.88
N ASP A 369 22.25 -2.85 9.42
CA ASP A 369 21.92 -1.53 9.98
C ASP A 369 21.17 -0.63 8.96
N ARG A 370 20.54 -1.25 7.95
CA ARG A 370 19.77 -0.58 6.88
C ARG A 370 20.53 0.55 6.14
N GLY A 371 21.86 0.57 6.19
CA GLY A 371 22.69 1.58 5.54
C GLY A 371 22.51 3.00 6.08
N GLY A 372 22.20 3.17 7.37
CA GLY A 372 22.16 4.50 7.99
C GLY A 372 20.91 5.33 7.67
N VAL A 373 19.78 4.69 7.37
CA VAL A 373 18.47 5.37 7.29
C VAL A 373 18.13 6.02 8.63
N ARG A 374 17.80 7.32 8.59
CA ARG A 374 17.36 8.14 9.73
C ARG A 374 15.84 8.06 9.93
N ARG A 375 15.03 8.21 8.88
CA ARG A 375 13.55 8.10 8.93
C ARG A 375 12.97 7.85 7.54
N LEU A 376 11.70 7.47 7.50
CA LEU A 376 10.88 7.38 6.27
C LEU A 376 9.96 8.59 6.17
N LEU A 377 9.70 9.10 4.97
CA LEU A 377 8.75 10.17 4.72
C LEU A 377 7.70 9.68 3.71
N LEU A 378 6.49 9.42 4.20
CA LEU A 378 5.33 9.02 3.39
C LEU A 378 4.63 10.27 2.83
N THR A 379 4.68 10.44 1.52
CA THR A 379 3.98 11.54 0.83
C THR A 379 2.49 11.25 0.68
N ALA A 380 1.61 12.21 0.96
CA ALA A 380 0.16 12.10 0.82
C ALA A 380 -0.40 13.13 -0.17
N SER A 381 -1.47 12.82 -0.92
CA SER A 381 -2.12 13.81 -1.80
C SER A 381 -2.81 14.95 -1.03
N GLY A 382 -3.16 14.73 0.24
CA GLY A 382 -4.04 15.60 1.04
C GLY A 382 -5.54 15.37 0.80
N GLY A 383 -5.91 14.51 -0.16
CA GLY A 383 -7.30 14.24 -0.52
C GLY A 383 -8.04 15.42 -1.17
N PRO A 384 -9.35 15.27 -1.50
CA PRO A 384 -10.18 16.34 -2.06
C PRO A 384 -10.46 17.51 -1.10
N PHE A 385 -10.12 17.38 0.18
CA PHE A 385 -10.45 18.35 1.23
C PHE A 385 -9.23 19.10 1.79
N ARG A 386 -8.06 18.92 1.20
CA ARG A 386 -6.83 19.67 1.52
C ARG A 386 -7.11 21.18 1.54
N GLY A 387 -6.89 21.83 2.69
CA GLY A 387 -7.13 23.26 2.89
C GLY A 387 -8.59 23.68 3.17
N ARG A 388 -9.55 22.76 3.27
CA ARG A 388 -10.90 23.05 3.80
C ARG A 388 -10.86 23.13 5.34
N SER A 389 -11.66 24.02 5.94
CA SER A 389 -11.80 24.08 7.40
C SER A 389 -12.75 23.00 7.90
N ARG A 390 -12.63 22.59 9.17
CA ARG A 390 -13.46 21.54 9.78
C ARG A 390 -14.96 21.82 9.68
N GLU A 391 -15.37 23.09 9.80
CA GLU A 391 -16.77 23.53 9.73
C GLU A 391 -17.34 23.26 8.33
N SER A 392 -16.56 23.54 7.29
CA SER A 392 -16.94 23.28 5.89
C SER A 392 -17.03 21.78 5.53
N LEU A 393 -16.59 20.89 6.44
CA LEU A 393 -16.69 19.44 6.26
C LEU A 393 -17.94 18.80 6.90
N ALA A 394 -18.78 19.59 7.59
CA ALA A 394 -19.93 19.06 8.33
C ALA A 394 -21.06 18.49 7.43
N ALA A 395 -21.22 19.02 6.22
CA ALA A 395 -22.31 18.67 5.30
C ALA A 395 -21.86 17.83 4.08
N ILE A 396 -20.63 17.31 4.09
CA ILE A 396 -19.99 16.66 2.94
C ILE A 396 -20.71 15.37 2.51
N GLY A 397 -21.02 15.29 1.21
CA GLY A 397 -21.59 14.09 0.60
C GLY A 397 -20.55 13.01 0.28
N PRO A 398 -20.97 11.73 0.18
CA PRO A 398 -20.11 10.63 -0.27
C PRO A 398 -19.42 10.87 -1.60
N ASP A 399 -20.08 11.59 -2.50
CA ASP A 399 -19.66 11.77 -3.88
C ASP A 399 -18.57 12.86 -4.02
N GLU A 400 -18.63 13.91 -3.19
CA GLU A 400 -17.51 14.85 -2.99
C GLU A 400 -16.27 14.13 -2.42
N ALA A 401 -16.46 13.28 -1.41
CA ALA A 401 -15.36 12.53 -0.80
C ALA A 401 -14.77 11.47 -1.75
N CYS A 402 -15.52 11.06 -2.78
CA CYS A 402 -15.01 10.19 -3.84
C CYS A 402 -14.25 10.92 -4.96
N ALA A 403 -14.43 12.25 -5.10
CA ALA A 403 -13.88 13.07 -6.18
C ALA A 403 -12.39 13.42 -5.98
N HIS A 404 -11.53 12.41 -5.90
CA HIS A 404 -10.10 12.59 -5.64
C HIS A 404 -9.36 13.27 -6.81
N PRO A 405 -8.54 14.31 -6.59
CA PRO A 405 -7.99 15.14 -7.68
C PRO A 405 -7.00 14.42 -8.61
N ASN A 406 -6.17 13.52 -8.09
CA ASN A 406 -5.01 12.97 -8.83
C ASN A 406 -5.19 11.52 -9.30
N TRP A 407 -6.22 10.82 -8.84
CA TRP A 407 -6.31 9.35 -8.94
C TRP A 407 -7.77 8.90 -9.12
N SER A 408 -8.02 8.02 -10.09
CA SER A 408 -9.31 7.30 -10.20
C SER A 408 -9.23 6.02 -9.37
N MET A 409 -10.06 5.90 -8.33
CA MET A 409 -9.97 4.85 -7.31
C MET A 409 -11.34 4.34 -6.86
N GLY A 410 -11.37 3.22 -6.14
CA GLY A 410 -12.60 2.69 -5.52
C GLY A 410 -13.07 3.54 -4.33
N ARG A 411 -14.39 3.65 -4.14
CA ARG A 411 -15.00 4.57 -3.15
C ARG A 411 -14.42 4.48 -1.74
N LYS A 412 -14.09 3.27 -1.23
CA LYS A 412 -13.47 3.07 0.09
C LYS A 412 -12.14 3.82 0.23
N ILE A 413 -11.19 3.59 -0.68
CA ILE A 413 -9.88 4.24 -0.65
C ILE A 413 -9.96 5.75 -0.96
N SER A 414 -10.94 6.21 -1.75
CA SER A 414 -11.17 7.65 -1.92
C SER A 414 -11.59 8.34 -0.61
N VAL A 415 -12.48 7.74 0.18
CA VAL A 415 -12.87 8.26 1.51
C VAL A 415 -11.75 8.10 2.53
N ASP A 416 -11.01 6.98 2.51
CA ASP A 416 -9.81 6.83 3.33
C ASP A 416 -8.76 7.92 3.01
N SER A 417 -8.62 8.30 1.72
CA SER A 417 -7.74 9.41 1.30
C SER A 417 -8.28 10.76 1.77
N ALA A 418 -9.58 11.01 1.61
CA ALA A 418 -10.25 12.24 2.05
C ALA A 418 -10.18 12.48 3.58
N THR A 419 -10.12 11.42 4.38
CA THR A 419 -9.96 11.47 5.85
C THR A 419 -8.50 11.41 6.31
N LEU A 420 -7.55 11.24 5.40
CA LEU A 420 -6.16 10.80 5.65
C LEU A 420 -6.01 9.43 6.36
N MET A 421 -7.09 8.65 6.55
CA MET A 421 -6.98 7.29 7.09
C MET A 421 -6.16 6.37 6.17
N ASN A 422 -6.22 6.55 4.85
CA ASN A 422 -5.40 5.77 3.91
C ASN A 422 -3.92 5.89 4.26
N LYS A 423 -3.46 7.11 4.54
CA LYS A 423 -2.09 7.40 4.95
C LYS A 423 -1.76 6.83 6.34
N GLY A 424 -2.75 6.77 7.23
CA GLY A 424 -2.62 6.09 8.53
C GLY A 424 -2.40 4.58 8.40
N LEU A 425 -3.20 3.90 7.57
CA LEU A 425 -3.02 2.48 7.25
C LEU A 425 -1.64 2.22 6.64
N GLU A 426 -1.14 3.13 5.79
CA GLU A 426 0.19 3.03 5.18
C GLU A 426 1.34 3.31 6.16
N VAL A 427 1.15 4.13 7.20
CA VAL A 427 2.11 4.28 8.31
C VAL A 427 2.25 2.94 9.06
N ILE A 428 1.14 2.26 9.34
CA ILE A 428 1.15 0.93 9.95
C ILE A 428 1.84 -0.10 9.03
N GLU A 429 1.56 -0.05 7.74
CA GLU A 429 2.24 -0.91 6.76
C GLU A 429 3.75 -0.63 6.68
N ALA A 430 4.17 0.63 6.67
CA ALA A 430 5.58 1.02 6.64
C ALA A 430 6.33 0.58 7.91
N HIS A 431 5.69 0.65 9.08
CA HIS A 431 6.22 0.11 10.33
C HIS A 431 6.62 -1.37 10.19
N TRP A 432 5.71 -2.21 9.69
CA TRP A 432 5.94 -3.64 9.54
C TRP A 432 6.90 -3.98 8.38
N LEU A 433 6.69 -3.43 7.18
CA LEU A 433 7.50 -3.72 5.99
C LEU A 433 8.97 -3.31 6.19
N PHE A 434 9.20 -2.16 6.83
CA PHE A 434 10.52 -1.57 6.98
C PHE A 434 11.06 -1.64 8.41
N ALA A 435 10.40 -2.38 9.30
CA ALA A 435 10.77 -2.53 10.72
C ALA A 435 11.14 -1.17 11.37
N MET A 436 10.43 -0.11 11.00
CA MET A 436 10.72 1.27 11.36
C MET A 436 9.82 1.65 12.53
N PRO A 437 10.35 2.09 13.68
CA PRO A 437 9.51 2.42 14.82
C PRO A 437 8.68 3.69 14.50
N PRO A 438 7.45 3.84 15.04
CA PRO A 438 6.50 4.86 14.59
C PRO A 438 7.03 6.30 14.62
N GLU A 439 7.85 6.66 15.60
CA GLU A 439 8.49 7.99 15.72
C GLU A 439 9.50 8.31 14.60
N ARG A 440 9.79 7.34 13.72
CA ARG A 440 10.72 7.47 12.59
C ARG A 440 10.03 7.28 11.24
N ILE A 441 8.70 7.42 11.22
CA ILE A 441 7.86 7.48 10.03
C ILE A 441 7.15 8.83 10.05
N ASP A 442 7.55 9.76 9.19
CA ASP A 442 6.87 11.04 9.01
C ASP A 442 5.86 10.96 7.86
N VAL A 443 4.84 11.83 7.92
CA VAL A 443 3.91 12.08 6.81
C VAL A 443 4.05 13.52 6.35
N VAL A 444 4.12 13.71 5.03
CA VAL A 444 4.12 15.04 4.40
C VAL A 444 3.07 15.08 3.29
N VAL A 445 2.32 16.16 3.17
CA VAL A 445 1.36 16.33 2.08
C VAL A 445 2.11 16.88 0.86
N HIS A 446 2.05 16.14 -0.24
CA HIS A 446 2.60 16.45 -1.55
C HIS A 446 1.47 16.47 -2.60
N PRO A 447 0.84 17.63 -2.85
CA PRO A 447 -0.39 17.74 -3.62
C PRO A 447 -0.30 17.26 -5.08
N GLN A 448 0.89 17.25 -5.68
CA GLN A 448 1.07 16.81 -7.07
C GLN A 448 1.13 15.28 -7.23
N SER A 449 1.38 14.52 -6.16
CA SER A 449 1.59 13.05 -6.21
C SER A 449 2.61 12.62 -7.29
N VAL A 450 3.74 13.33 -7.36
CA VAL A 450 4.86 13.05 -8.28
C VAL A 450 6.06 12.46 -7.55
N VAL A 451 6.38 12.96 -6.35
CA VAL A 451 7.20 12.23 -5.38
C VAL A 451 6.28 11.22 -4.69
N HIS A 452 6.61 9.93 -4.79
CA HIS A 452 5.76 8.86 -4.27
C HIS A 452 6.11 8.46 -2.84
N SER A 453 7.36 8.65 -2.39
CA SER A 453 7.82 8.76 -0.99
C SER A 453 9.33 9.00 -0.95
N MET A 454 9.89 9.23 0.24
CA MET A 454 11.30 9.56 0.44
C MET A 454 11.92 8.81 1.64
N VAL A 455 13.24 8.65 1.61
CA VAL A 455 14.06 8.03 2.67
C VAL A 455 15.16 9.00 3.07
N ASP A 456 15.18 9.36 4.35
CA ASP A 456 16.15 10.29 4.95
C ASP A 456 17.30 9.53 5.59
N TYR A 457 18.55 9.97 5.42
CA TYR A 457 19.76 9.31 5.89
C TYR A 457 20.54 10.14 6.92
N VAL A 458 21.35 9.48 7.75
CA VAL A 458 22.06 10.14 8.87
C VAL A 458 23.13 11.14 8.43
N ASP A 459 23.65 11.02 7.21
CA ASP A 459 24.58 11.96 6.56
C ASP A 459 23.93 13.29 6.13
N GLY A 460 22.59 13.35 6.12
CA GLY A 460 21.82 14.49 5.61
C GLY A 460 21.31 14.29 4.18
N SER A 461 21.65 13.18 3.50
CA SER A 461 21.09 12.83 2.20
C SER A 461 19.63 12.41 2.32
N MET A 462 18.83 12.76 1.32
CA MET A 462 17.46 12.24 1.17
C MET A 462 17.29 11.68 -0.24
N LEU A 463 16.84 10.43 -0.34
CA LEU A 463 16.54 9.77 -1.61
C LEU A 463 15.03 9.73 -1.81
N ALA A 464 14.58 10.09 -3.01
CA ALA A 464 13.17 10.19 -3.37
C ALA A 464 12.91 9.41 -4.67
N GLN A 465 11.80 8.67 -4.73
CA GLN A 465 11.35 8.05 -5.98
C GLN A 465 10.24 8.91 -6.59
N LEU A 466 10.48 9.36 -7.83
CA LEU A 466 9.55 10.18 -8.59
C LEU A 466 8.95 9.37 -9.75
N GLY A 467 7.68 9.60 -10.02
CA GLY A 467 6.96 8.95 -11.11
C GLY A 467 5.65 9.65 -11.45
N ARG A 468 4.93 9.11 -12.44
CA ARG A 468 3.51 9.46 -12.62
C ARG A 468 2.64 8.65 -11.64
N PRO A 469 1.43 9.13 -11.30
CA PRO A 469 0.44 8.34 -10.55
C PRO A 469 -0.10 7.17 -11.42
N ASP A 470 0.70 6.12 -11.58
CA ASP A 470 0.36 4.92 -12.37
C ASP A 470 1.00 3.66 -11.79
N MET A 471 0.16 2.77 -11.26
CA MET A 471 0.57 1.54 -10.58
C MET A 471 1.33 0.55 -11.47
N ARG A 472 1.27 0.67 -12.81
CA ARG A 472 2.06 -0.17 -13.71
C ARG A 472 3.57 0.07 -13.55
N THR A 473 3.99 1.25 -13.11
CA THR A 473 5.40 1.53 -12.79
C THR A 473 5.87 0.72 -11.59
N THR A 474 5.08 0.75 -10.50
CA THR A 474 5.33 -0.04 -9.30
C THR A 474 5.26 -1.54 -9.57
N LEU A 475 4.25 -2.01 -10.30
CA LEU A 475 4.10 -3.42 -10.66
C LEU A 475 5.23 -3.92 -11.58
N ALA A 476 5.68 -3.12 -12.55
CA ALA A 476 6.84 -3.47 -13.38
C ALA A 476 8.13 -3.58 -12.57
N TYR A 477 8.35 -2.69 -11.62
CA TYR A 477 9.47 -2.79 -10.70
C TYR A 477 9.34 -4.03 -9.79
N ALA A 478 8.19 -4.23 -9.15
CA ALA A 478 7.95 -5.37 -8.25
C ALA A 478 8.06 -6.74 -8.97
N LEU A 479 7.59 -6.83 -10.23
CA LEU A 479 7.72 -8.03 -11.07
C LEU A 479 9.15 -8.27 -11.53
N ALA A 480 9.93 -7.23 -11.86
CA ALA A 480 11.29 -7.37 -12.39
C ALA A 480 12.42 -7.40 -11.33
N TRP A 481 12.16 -6.90 -10.12
CA TRP A 481 13.17 -6.72 -9.07
C TRP A 481 14.10 -7.94 -8.87
N PRO A 482 15.43 -7.77 -8.81
CA PRO A 482 16.18 -6.51 -8.70
C PRO A 482 16.41 -5.77 -10.03
N GLU A 483 15.93 -6.29 -11.16
CA GLU A 483 16.01 -5.64 -12.47
C GLU A 483 14.84 -4.66 -12.70
N ARG A 484 14.81 -4.00 -13.87
CA ARG A 484 13.69 -3.17 -14.33
C ARG A 484 13.21 -3.64 -15.71
N VAL A 485 11.93 -3.44 -15.99
CA VAL A 485 11.28 -3.68 -17.31
C VAL A 485 10.37 -2.51 -17.66
N ALA A 486 9.97 -2.40 -18.93
CA ALA A 486 9.09 -1.32 -19.38
C ALA A 486 7.67 -1.48 -18.82
N SER A 487 7.17 -0.49 -18.08
CA SER A 487 5.80 -0.47 -17.56
C SER A 487 4.73 -0.09 -18.59
N GLY A 488 5.13 0.50 -19.72
CA GLY A 488 4.20 1.12 -20.67
C GLY A 488 3.65 2.48 -20.21
N VAL A 489 4.21 3.06 -19.15
CA VAL A 489 3.89 4.41 -18.65
C VAL A 489 4.82 5.42 -19.33
N GLU A 490 4.28 6.57 -19.74
CA GLU A 490 5.07 7.66 -20.31
C GLU A 490 6.10 8.21 -19.31
N PRO A 491 7.28 8.66 -19.76
CA PRO A 491 8.26 9.35 -18.92
C PRO A 491 7.69 10.54 -18.13
N LEU A 492 8.37 10.85 -17.03
CA LEU A 492 8.13 12.04 -16.23
C LEU A 492 8.84 13.25 -16.85
N ASP A 493 8.13 14.36 -16.97
CA ASP A 493 8.67 15.63 -17.46
C ASP A 493 8.60 16.66 -16.33
N LEU A 494 9.73 16.86 -15.65
CA LEU A 494 9.83 17.80 -14.53
C LEU A 494 9.74 19.27 -14.97
N ALA A 495 10.16 19.60 -16.20
CA ALA A 495 10.08 20.96 -16.72
C ALA A 495 8.63 21.37 -16.98
N ARG A 496 7.81 20.44 -17.50
CA ARG A 496 6.36 20.62 -17.68
C ARG A 496 5.57 20.59 -16.37
N ILE A 497 6.06 19.91 -15.34
CA ILE A 497 5.45 19.91 -13.99
C ILE A 497 5.74 21.23 -13.26
N GLY A 498 6.95 21.76 -13.37
CA GLY A 498 7.34 23.09 -12.92
C GLY A 498 7.47 23.27 -11.39
N ARG A 499 6.45 22.89 -10.61
CA ARG A 499 6.44 23.06 -9.15
C ARG A 499 6.04 21.77 -8.42
N LEU A 500 6.72 21.47 -7.33
CA LEU A 500 6.42 20.40 -6.38
C LEU A 500 6.26 21.06 -5.00
N ASP A 501 5.10 20.90 -4.37
CA ASP A 501 4.80 21.47 -3.06
C ASP A 501 4.88 20.41 -1.96
N PHE A 502 5.25 20.84 -0.75
CA PHE A 502 5.31 20.00 0.44
C PHE A 502 4.81 20.79 1.65
N GLU A 503 3.81 20.27 2.35
CA GLU A 503 3.16 20.91 3.51
C GLU A 503 2.90 19.88 4.63
N PRO A 504 2.87 20.26 5.91
CA PRO A 504 2.56 19.35 7.00
C PRO A 504 1.09 18.89 6.95
N PRO A 505 0.77 17.64 7.36
CA PRO A 505 -0.60 17.16 7.42
C PRO A 505 -1.41 17.88 8.51
N ASP A 506 -2.61 18.37 8.17
CA ASP A 506 -3.53 18.96 9.15
C ASP A 506 -4.19 17.87 10.02
N HIS A 507 -3.52 17.52 11.11
CA HIS A 507 -4.06 16.61 12.12
C HIS A 507 -5.28 17.17 12.88
N ALA A 508 -5.56 18.48 12.85
CA ALA A 508 -6.69 19.07 13.56
C ALA A 508 -8.00 18.83 12.80
N THR A 509 -7.97 19.00 11.47
CA THR A 509 -9.09 18.70 10.57
C THR A 509 -9.18 17.21 10.20
N PHE A 510 -8.04 16.51 10.06
CA PHE A 510 -7.97 15.11 9.65
C PHE A 510 -7.40 14.20 10.76
N PRO A 511 -8.18 13.93 11.82
CA PRO A 511 -7.71 13.21 13.01
C PRO A 511 -7.41 11.72 12.78
N CYS A 512 -7.92 11.09 11.72
CA CYS A 512 -7.72 9.65 11.44
C CYS A 512 -6.25 9.25 11.40
N LEU A 513 -5.37 10.12 10.87
CA LEU A 513 -3.93 9.87 10.83
C LEU A 513 -3.34 9.67 12.24
N ARG A 514 -3.82 10.39 13.27
CA ARG A 514 -3.38 10.17 14.66
C ARG A 514 -3.88 8.85 15.25
N LEU A 515 -5.06 8.37 14.81
CA LEU A 515 -5.59 7.08 15.29
C LEU A 515 -4.73 5.90 14.81
N ALA A 516 -4.06 6.03 13.66
CA ALA A 516 -3.10 5.04 13.19
C ALA A 516 -1.80 5.01 14.00
N TYR A 517 -1.22 6.16 14.37
CA TYR A 517 -0.08 6.20 15.30
C TYR A 517 -0.48 5.61 16.67
N ARG A 518 -1.63 6.03 17.22
CA ARG A 518 -2.20 5.45 18.44
C ARG A 518 -2.33 3.92 18.37
N ALA A 519 -2.77 3.38 17.24
CA ALA A 519 -2.89 1.93 17.05
C ALA A 519 -1.53 1.19 16.99
N LEU A 520 -0.44 1.89 16.66
CA LEU A 520 0.93 1.35 16.77
C LEU A 520 1.46 1.45 18.20
N ASP A 521 1.18 2.56 18.90
CA ASP A 521 1.57 2.79 20.29
C ASP A 521 0.89 1.79 21.26
N GLU A 522 -0.39 1.47 21.03
CA GLU A 522 -1.13 0.43 21.76
C GLU A 522 -0.71 -0.99 21.34
N GLY A 523 -0.41 -1.20 20.06
CA GLY A 523 -0.04 -2.50 19.51
C GLY A 523 -1.16 -3.55 19.63
N GLY A 524 -0.81 -4.79 19.97
CA GLY A 524 -1.77 -5.87 20.18
C GLY A 524 -2.70 -6.11 18.98
N ALA A 525 -4.01 -5.89 19.18
CA ALA A 525 -5.03 -5.95 18.14
C ALA A 525 -5.45 -4.57 17.60
N ALA A 526 -4.92 -3.45 18.13
CA ALA A 526 -5.46 -2.11 17.90
C ALA A 526 -5.47 -1.71 16.41
N ALA A 527 -4.48 -2.13 15.62
CA ALA A 527 -4.46 -1.92 14.16
C ALA A 527 -5.55 -2.70 13.40
N ALA A 528 -5.90 -3.91 13.85
CA ALA A 528 -7.01 -4.68 13.28
C ALA A 528 -8.37 -4.07 13.67
N VAL A 529 -8.53 -3.66 14.93
CA VAL A 529 -9.71 -2.94 15.43
C VAL A 529 -9.91 -1.62 14.68
N LEU A 530 -8.84 -0.84 14.47
CA LEU A 530 -8.83 0.39 13.68
C LEU A 530 -9.34 0.17 12.26
N ASN A 531 -8.80 -0.82 11.54
CA ASN A 531 -9.22 -1.10 10.16
C ASN A 531 -10.67 -1.57 10.09
N ALA A 532 -11.07 -2.50 10.95
CA ALA A 532 -12.43 -3.04 11.00
C ALA A 532 -13.48 -1.94 11.30
N ALA A 533 -13.18 -1.08 12.27
CA ALA A 533 -14.02 0.09 12.58
C ALA A 533 -14.07 1.07 11.41
N ASN A 534 -12.94 1.32 10.73
CA ASN A 534 -12.88 2.21 9.57
C ASN A 534 -13.68 1.67 8.38
N GLU A 535 -13.56 0.38 8.03
CA GLU A 535 -14.36 -0.22 6.96
C GLU A 535 -15.88 -0.06 7.21
N VAL A 536 -16.33 -0.26 8.46
CA VAL A 536 -17.74 -0.06 8.84
C VAL A 536 -18.13 1.42 8.82
N ALA A 537 -17.29 2.32 9.33
CA ALA A 537 -17.52 3.77 9.32
C ALA A 537 -17.62 4.33 7.89
N VAL A 538 -16.68 3.96 7.01
CA VAL A 538 -16.67 4.36 5.60
C VAL A 538 -17.85 3.74 4.85
N SER A 539 -18.20 2.48 5.11
CA SER A 539 -19.40 1.87 4.54
C SER A 539 -20.68 2.60 4.97
N ALA A 540 -20.80 3.00 6.23
CA ALA A 540 -21.94 3.75 6.73
C ALA A 540 -22.01 5.16 6.11
N PHE A 541 -20.88 5.87 6.02
CA PHE A 541 -20.80 7.17 5.35
C PHE A 541 -21.18 7.09 3.87
N LEU A 542 -20.63 6.12 3.11
CA LEU A 542 -20.96 5.91 1.70
C LEU A 542 -22.45 5.58 1.47
N GLN A 543 -23.12 5.02 2.48
CA GLN A 543 -24.56 4.73 2.51
C GLN A 543 -25.39 5.88 3.11
N ARG A 544 -24.79 7.04 3.41
CA ARG A 544 -25.42 8.21 4.06
C ARG A 544 -26.02 7.93 5.45
N ARG A 545 -25.47 6.95 6.17
CA ARG A 545 -25.85 6.55 7.55
C ARG A 545 -24.89 7.09 8.64
N LEU A 546 -23.92 7.89 8.26
CA LEU A 546 -22.90 8.50 9.12
C LEU A 546 -22.40 9.78 8.42
N ARG A 547 -22.08 10.87 9.14
CA ARG A 547 -21.52 12.08 8.51
C ARG A 547 -20.00 11.97 8.41
N PHE A 548 -19.39 12.72 7.49
CA PHE A 548 -17.94 12.69 7.26
C PHE A 548 -17.12 12.91 8.54
N LEU A 549 -17.51 13.90 9.36
CA LEU A 549 -16.83 14.23 10.62
C LEU A 549 -17.04 13.20 11.75
N ASP A 550 -18.02 12.31 11.65
CA ASP A 550 -18.28 11.27 12.66
C ASP A 550 -17.39 10.03 12.47
N ILE A 551 -16.87 9.79 11.26
CA ILE A 551 -15.97 8.68 10.92
C ILE A 551 -14.85 8.50 11.97
N PRO A 552 -14.00 9.50 12.26
CA PRO A 552 -12.95 9.37 13.28
C PRO A 552 -13.48 9.21 14.70
N VAL A 553 -14.67 9.73 15.02
CA VAL A 553 -15.26 9.64 16.37
C VAL A 553 -15.75 8.22 16.64
N LEU A 554 -16.41 7.61 15.65
CA LEU A 554 -16.81 6.20 15.68
C LEU A 554 -15.59 5.28 15.79
N ILE A 555 -14.54 5.51 14.98
CA ILE A 555 -13.32 4.70 14.99
C ILE A 555 -12.63 4.76 16.37
N ALA A 556 -12.46 5.98 16.93
CA ALA A 556 -11.88 6.15 18.27
C ALA A 556 -12.70 5.42 19.34
N ALA A 557 -14.03 5.57 19.34
CA ALA A 557 -14.91 4.91 20.31
C ALA A 557 -14.89 3.37 20.22
N VAL A 558 -14.64 2.80 19.04
CA VAL A 558 -14.48 1.34 18.87
C VAL A 558 -13.11 0.87 19.37
N MET A 559 -12.04 1.66 19.17
CA MET A 559 -10.72 1.38 19.77
C MET A 559 -10.80 1.41 21.30
N ASP A 560 -11.41 2.47 21.87
CA ASP A 560 -11.59 2.62 23.32
C ASP A 560 -12.38 1.46 23.94
N ALA A 561 -13.38 0.93 23.23
CA ALA A 561 -14.20 -0.19 23.69
C ALA A 561 -13.53 -1.58 23.56
N LEU A 562 -12.40 -1.69 22.83
CA LEU A 562 -11.79 -2.98 22.45
C LEU A 562 -10.26 -3.02 22.62
N HIS A 563 -9.70 -2.19 23.51
CA HIS A 563 -8.26 -2.14 23.78
C HIS A 563 -7.66 -3.52 24.12
N ASP A 564 -8.31 -4.31 24.99
CA ASP A 564 -7.90 -5.69 25.36
C ASP A 564 -8.30 -6.77 24.33
N ALA A 565 -8.36 -6.45 23.04
CA ALA A 565 -8.77 -7.40 22.01
C ALA A 565 -7.69 -8.48 21.72
N PRO A 566 -8.10 -9.76 21.52
CA PRO A 566 -7.17 -10.87 21.34
C PRO A 566 -6.43 -10.80 19.99
N HIS A 567 -5.10 -10.99 20.03
CA HIS A 567 -4.21 -10.81 18.86
C HIS A 567 -3.25 -12.00 18.61
N GLN A 568 -3.36 -13.07 19.41
CA GLN A 568 -2.45 -14.21 19.36
C GLN A 568 -2.92 -15.23 18.31
N GLY A 569 -2.38 -15.11 17.10
CA GLY A 569 -2.72 -15.97 15.96
C GLY A 569 -3.80 -15.37 15.05
N LEU A 570 -4.01 -16.01 13.89
CA LEU A 570 -4.90 -15.49 12.85
C LEU A 570 -6.35 -15.43 13.33
N ASP A 571 -6.84 -16.50 13.94
CA ASP A 571 -8.23 -16.64 14.37
C ASP A 571 -8.59 -15.62 15.46
N ALA A 572 -7.63 -15.28 16.33
CA ALA A 572 -7.76 -14.22 17.32
C ALA A 572 -7.91 -12.83 16.66
N LEU A 573 -7.09 -12.52 15.66
CA LEU A 573 -7.18 -11.26 14.92
C LEU A 573 -8.47 -11.15 14.11
N LEU A 574 -8.93 -12.25 13.51
CA LEU A 574 -10.22 -12.31 12.81
C LEU A 574 -11.41 -12.17 13.77
N ALA A 575 -11.34 -12.76 14.97
CA ALA A 575 -12.34 -12.55 16.02
C ALA A 575 -12.34 -11.09 16.54
N SER A 576 -11.18 -10.42 16.56
CA SER A 576 -11.07 -9.01 16.92
C SER A 576 -11.58 -8.06 15.84
N ASP A 577 -11.33 -8.36 14.56
CA ASP A 577 -11.95 -7.69 13.41
C ASP A 577 -13.48 -7.81 13.48
N ALA A 578 -14.02 -9.03 13.69
CA ALA A 578 -15.46 -9.25 13.84
C ALA A 578 -16.05 -8.46 15.02
N ARG A 579 -15.46 -8.55 16.22
CA ARG A 579 -15.89 -7.77 17.39
C ARG A 579 -15.87 -6.26 17.16
N ALA A 580 -14.89 -5.76 16.41
CA ALA A 580 -14.80 -4.34 16.05
C ALA A 580 -15.88 -3.93 15.05
N ARG A 581 -16.25 -4.79 14.09
CA ARG A 581 -17.40 -4.55 13.20
C ARG A 581 -18.72 -4.52 13.97
N ASP A 582 -18.93 -5.45 14.89
CA ASP A 582 -20.14 -5.50 15.72
C ASP A 582 -20.26 -4.28 16.63
N ALA A 583 -19.16 -3.88 17.29
CA ALA A 583 -19.10 -2.66 18.09
C ALA A 583 -19.35 -1.41 17.24
N ALA A 584 -18.76 -1.31 16.04
CA ALA A 584 -18.99 -0.20 15.13
C ALA A 584 -20.45 -0.12 14.66
N HIS A 585 -21.08 -1.24 14.30
CA HIS A 585 -22.50 -1.29 13.95
C HIS A 585 -23.39 -0.85 15.12
N ALA A 586 -23.15 -1.36 16.33
CA ALA A 586 -23.90 -0.97 17.52
C ALA A 586 -23.75 0.52 17.88
N LEU A 587 -22.58 1.10 17.62
CA LEU A 587 -22.29 2.51 17.88
C LEU A 587 -22.83 3.47 16.81
N ILE A 588 -22.96 3.06 15.54
CA ILE A 588 -23.53 3.90 14.45
C ILE A 588 -24.92 4.46 14.82
N HIS A 589 -25.75 3.69 15.52
CA HIS A 589 -27.06 4.13 15.98
C HIS A 589 -27.04 5.33 16.95
N ARG A 590 -25.87 5.70 17.49
CA ARG A 590 -25.68 6.91 18.33
C ARG A 590 -25.28 8.15 17.54
N PHE A 591 -24.93 8.00 16.26
CA PHE A 591 -24.60 9.09 15.33
C PHE A 591 -25.73 9.38 14.34
N ALA A 592 -26.71 8.49 14.22
CA ALA A 592 -27.93 8.74 13.48
C ALA A 592 -28.88 9.63 14.30
N ALA A 593 -29.16 10.83 13.77
CA ALA A 593 -30.14 11.80 14.26
C ALA A 593 -30.83 12.45 13.05
#